data_AF-A0A0Q4FRI1-F1
#
_entry.id   AF-A0A0Q4FRI1-F1
#
_cell.length_a   1.000
_cell.length_b   1.000
_cell.length_c   1.000
_cell.angle_alpha   90.00
_cell.angle_beta   90.00
_cell.angle_gamma   90.00
#
_symmetry.space_group_name_H-M   'P 1'
#
loop_
_entity.id
_entity.type
_entity.pdbx_description
1 polymer ?
#
loop_
_entity_poly.entity_id
_entity_poly.type
_entity_poly.pdbx_seq_one_letter_code
_entity_poly.pdbx_strand_id
1 'polypeptide(L)'
;MKKLIAAVSLTLIALPLAACGGNGDDKLAGQVEKAAENRADALEDMADNLEDKAEQVRETGEDRAHAIDAADVNAHAMSDQQKAEIIANEAAAVR
;
A
#
# COMPACT_ATOMS: atom_id res chain seq x y z
N MET A 1 -3.80 24.92 -47.13
CA MET A 1 -4.11 23.97 -48.23
C MET A 1 -4.40 22.61 -47.63
N LYS A 2 -5.09 21.79 -48.41
CA LYS A 2 -5.98 20.70 -47.98
C LYS A 2 -5.32 19.64 -47.10
N LYS A 3 -6.12 19.18 -46.13
CA LYS A 3 -6.02 17.91 -45.41
C LYS A 3 -5.85 16.76 -46.42
N LEU A 4 -4.80 15.95 -46.25
CA LEU A 4 -4.67 14.62 -46.83
C LEU A 4 -4.31 13.71 -45.65
N ILE A 5 -5.33 13.08 -45.05
CA ILE A 5 -5.55 11.62 -45.16
C ILE A 5 -4.34 10.90 -44.52
N ALA A 6 -4.28 10.68 -43.20
CA ALA A 6 -5.05 9.66 -42.47
C ALA A 6 -5.24 8.38 -43.29
N ALA A 7 -4.18 7.56 -43.39
CA ALA A 7 -4.24 6.10 -43.49
C ALA A 7 -2.91 5.56 -44.07
N VAL A 8 -1.96 5.15 -43.23
CA VAL A 8 -0.94 4.16 -43.64
C VAL A 8 -0.62 3.26 -42.44
N SER A 9 -1.37 2.16 -42.41
CA SER A 9 -0.97 0.79 -42.03
C SER A 9 -0.38 0.55 -40.64
N LEU A 10 -1.30 0.18 -39.75
CA LEU A 10 -1.10 -0.82 -38.71
C LEU A 10 -0.77 -2.16 -39.40
N THR A 11 0.48 -2.40 -39.75
CA THR A 11 0.92 -3.69 -40.30
C THR A 11 1.01 -4.69 -39.15
N LEU A 12 -0.14 -5.20 -38.70
CA LEU A 12 -0.21 -6.47 -37.99
C LEU A 12 0.42 -7.51 -38.92
N ILE A 13 1.64 -7.93 -38.57
CA ILE A 13 2.23 -9.14 -39.11
C ILE A 13 1.33 -10.27 -38.58
N ALA A 14 0.30 -10.58 -39.35
CA ALA A 14 -0.46 -11.82 -39.24
C ALA A 14 0.51 -12.95 -39.61
N LEU A 15 1.28 -13.39 -38.62
CA LEU A 15 1.91 -14.70 -38.68
C LEU A 15 0.77 -15.72 -38.82
N PRO A 16 0.82 -16.66 -39.78
CA PRO A 16 -0.18 -17.69 -39.91
C PRO A 16 0.07 -18.73 -38.80
N LEU A 17 -0.26 -18.39 -37.54
CA LEU A 17 -0.29 -19.33 -36.42
C LEU A 17 -1.58 -20.17 -36.41
N ALA A 18 -2.48 -19.98 -37.37
CA ALA A 18 -3.73 -20.73 -37.46
C ALA A 18 -3.57 -22.20 -37.93
N ALA A 19 -2.34 -22.72 -38.04
CA ALA A 19 -2.09 -24.08 -38.55
C ALA A 19 -1.31 -25.02 -37.59
N CYS A 20 -1.17 -24.68 -36.30
CA CYS A 20 -0.70 -25.66 -35.31
C CYS A 20 -1.41 -25.47 -33.95
N GLY A 21 -2.60 -26.09 -33.84
CA GLY A 21 -3.24 -26.46 -32.57
C GLY A 21 -3.53 -25.34 -31.56
N GLY A 22 -4.73 -24.75 -31.64
CA GLY A 22 -5.29 -23.87 -30.60
C GLY A 22 -5.09 -24.46 -29.21
N ASN A 23 -4.52 -23.66 -28.30
CA ASN A 23 -4.08 -23.96 -26.92
C ASN A 23 -2.96 -22.98 -26.46
N GLY A 24 -2.42 -22.14 -27.36
CA GLY A 24 -1.30 -21.24 -27.05
C GLY A 24 -1.74 -19.95 -26.34
N ASP A 25 -2.86 -19.39 -26.76
CA ASP A 25 -3.53 -18.26 -26.14
C ASP A 25 -4.09 -18.59 -24.75
N ASP A 26 -4.72 -19.76 -24.57
CA ASP A 26 -5.18 -20.22 -23.25
C ASP A 26 -4.02 -20.37 -22.25
N LYS A 27 -2.88 -20.90 -22.70
CA LYS A 27 -1.67 -21.00 -21.87
C LYS A 27 -1.09 -19.64 -21.52
N LEU A 28 -1.09 -18.70 -22.47
CA LEU A 28 -0.65 -17.33 -22.22
C LEU A 28 -1.59 -16.62 -21.24
N ALA A 29 -2.89 -16.75 -21.42
CA ALA A 29 -3.89 -16.19 -20.53
C ALA A 29 -3.73 -16.71 -19.09
N GLY A 30 -3.59 -18.03 -18.90
CA GLY A 30 -3.35 -18.61 -17.58
C GLY A 30 -2.02 -18.17 -16.94
N GLN A 31 -0.97 -17.91 -17.74
CA GLN A 31 0.27 -17.33 -17.21
C GLN A 31 0.09 -15.87 -16.77
N VAL A 32 -0.70 -15.09 -17.51
CA VAL A 32 -1.03 -13.70 -17.14
C VAL A 32 -1.86 -13.68 -15.86
N GLU A 33 -2.88 -14.55 -15.75
CA GLU A 33 -3.70 -14.72 -14.55
C GLU A 33 -2.85 -15.08 -13.33
N LYS A 34 -2.05 -16.14 -13.42
CA LYS A 34 -1.14 -16.55 -12.33
C LYS A 34 -0.14 -15.46 -11.93
N ALA A 35 0.37 -14.69 -12.90
CA ALA A 35 1.27 -13.58 -12.61
C ALA A 35 0.54 -12.41 -11.93
N ALA A 36 -0.74 -12.21 -12.21
CA ALA A 36 -1.56 -11.22 -11.53
C ALA A 36 -1.91 -11.67 -10.10
N GLU A 37 -2.32 -12.93 -9.91
CA GLU A 37 -2.58 -13.53 -8.59
C GLU A 37 -1.35 -13.42 -7.68
N ASN A 38 -0.17 -13.87 -8.14
CA ASN A 38 1.05 -13.76 -7.34
C ASN A 38 1.40 -12.31 -6.93
N ARG A 39 1.02 -11.31 -7.74
CA ARG A 39 1.23 -9.90 -7.39
C ARG A 39 0.18 -9.43 -6.38
N ALA A 40 -1.05 -9.90 -6.50
CA ALA A 40 -2.11 -9.62 -5.55
C ALA A 40 -1.77 -10.22 -4.17
N ASP A 41 -1.38 -11.49 -4.11
CA ASP A 41 -0.97 -12.16 -2.87
C ASP A 41 0.17 -11.40 -2.18
N ALA A 42 1.18 -10.95 -2.94
CA ALA A 42 2.28 -10.15 -2.39
C ALA A 42 1.82 -8.78 -1.85
N LEU A 43 0.78 -8.18 -2.44
CA LEU A 43 0.19 -6.93 -1.95
C LEU A 43 -0.65 -7.16 -0.69
N GLU A 44 -1.39 -8.26 -0.62
CA GLU A 44 -2.14 -8.69 0.57
C GLU A 44 -1.19 -8.95 1.73
N ASP A 45 -0.12 -9.73 1.53
CA ASP A 45 0.91 -9.96 2.54
C ASP A 45 1.52 -8.64 3.05
N MET A 46 1.78 -7.68 2.16
CA MET A 46 2.29 -6.36 2.56
C MET A 46 1.25 -5.56 3.34
N ALA A 47 -0.03 -5.65 2.98
CA ALA A 47 -1.11 -4.95 3.65
C ALA A 47 -1.30 -5.49 5.08
N ASP A 48 -1.33 -6.81 5.25
CA ASP A 48 -1.46 -7.46 6.57
C ASP A 48 -0.32 -7.04 7.50
N ASN A 49 0.92 -7.05 6.99
CA ASN A 49 2.09 -6.58 7.75
C ASN A 49 1.99 -5.09 8.15
N LEU A 50 1.33 -4.26 7.35
CA LEU A 50 1.12 -2.85 7.68
C LEU A 50 -0.02 -2.68 8.69
N GLU A 51 -1.06 -3.50 8.61
CA GLU A 51 -2.16 -3.54 9.56
C GLU A 51 -1.66 -3.92 10.96
N ASP A 52 -0.87 -4.99 11.06
CA ASP A 52 -0.26 -5.43 12.33
C ASP A 52 0.59 -4.32 12.97
N LYS A 53 1.39 -3.62 12.16
CA LYS A 53 2.21 -2.49 12.63
C LYS A 53 1.35 -1.31 13.08
N ALA A 54 0.28 -1.03 12.36
CA ALA A 54 -0.65 0.03 12.72
C ALA A 54 -1.34 -0.29 14.06
N GLU A 55 -1.71 -1.56 14.29
CA GLU A 55 -2.30 -1.99 15.55
C GLU A 55 -1.32 -1.84 16.70
N GLN A 56 -0.07 -2.30 16.55
CA GLN A 56 0.96 -2.11 17.58
C GLN A 56 1.17 -0.63 17.93
N VAL A 57 1.10 0.28 16.96
CA VAL A 57 1.19 1.73 17.20
C VAL A 57 -0.01 2.24 18.00
N ARG A 58 -1.23 1.74 17.72
CA ARG A 58 -2.43 2.08 18.49
C ARG A 58 -2.33 1.58 19.92
N GLU A 59 -2.03 0.30 20.12
CA GLU A 59 -1.89 -0.31 21.44
C GLU A 59 -0.83 0.43 22.27
N THR A 60 0.34 0.72 21.69
CA THR A 60 1.38 1.50 22.37
C THR A 60 0.90 2.91 22.74
N GLY A 61 0.09 3.54 21.88
CA GLY A 61 -0.52 4.84 22.15
C GLY A 61 -1.53 4.79 23.29
N GLU A 62 -2.37 3.75 23.32
CA GLU A 62 -3.36 3.51 24.37
C GLU A 62 -2.69 3.25 25.72
N ASP A 63 -1.68 2.36 25.77
CA ASP A 63 -0.90 2.09 26.96
C ASP A 63 -0.25 3.36 27.53
N ARG A 64 0.31 4.21 26.66
CA ARG A 64 0.88 5.50 27.05
C ARG A 64 -0.19 6.45 27.60
N ALA A 65 -1.35 6.52 26.95
CA ALA A 65 -2.46 7.34 27.43
C ALA A 65 -2.95 6.88 28.82
N HIS A 66 -3.08 5.57 29.03
CA HIS A 66 -3.41 4.99 30.33
C HIS A 66 -2.35 5.28 31.39
N ALA A 67 -1.06 5.22 31.06
CA ALA A 67 0.01 5.57 31.98
C ALA A 67 -0.02 7.05 32.38
N ILE A 68 -0.32 7.95 31.44
CA ILE A 68 -0.47 9.39 31.70
C ILE A 68 -1.65 9.66 32.64
N ASP A 69 -2.79 9.03 32.39
CA ASP A 69 -3.98 9.12 33.25
C ASP A 69 -3.70 8.58 34.65
N ALA A 70 -3.07 7.40 34.75
CA ALA A 70 -2.70 6.78 36.01
C ALA A 70 -1.67 7.60 36.82
N ALA A 71 -0.81 8.36 36.13
CA ALA A 71 0.15 9.26 36.76
C ALA A 71 -0.47 10.56 37.30
N ASP A 72 -1.77 10.81 37.04
CA ASP A 72 -2.52 12.00 37.46
C ASP A 72 -1.75 13.30 37.16
N VAL A 73 -1.23 13.40 35.94
CA VAL A 73 -0.41 14.54 35.55
C VAL A 73 -1.24 15.83 35.57
N ASN A 74 -0.74 16.88 36.22
CA ASN A 74 -1.41 18.17 36.23
C ASN A 74 -1.19 18.91 34.90
N ALA A 75 -1.94 18.50 33.86
CA ALA A 75 -1.89 19.10 32.54
C ALA A 75 -2.21 20.59 32.53
N HIS A 76 -2.97 21.09 33.52
CA HIS A 76 -3.31 22.52 33.61
C HIS A 76 -2.10 23.39 34.01
N ALA A 77 -1.16 22.84 34.77
CA ALA A 77 0.08 23.50 35.14
C ALA A 77 1.17 23.42 34.04
N MET A 78 0.96 22.64 32.98
CA MET A 78 1.92 22.47 31.90
C MET A 78 1.80 23.57 30.85
N SER A 79 2.94 24.03 30.32
CA SER A 79 2.97 24.87 29.13
C SER A 79 2.54 24.07 27.90
N ASP A 80 2.10 24.77 26.85
CA ASP A 80 1.69 24.11 25.61
C ASP A 80 2.85 23.36 24.93
N GLN A 81 4.08 23.88 25.10
CA GLN A 81 5.28 23.19 24.62
C GLN A 81 5.48 21.85 25.35
N GLN A 82 5.35 21.81 26.68
CA GLN A 82 5.50 20.56 27.43
C GLN A 82 4.43 19.53 27.07
N LYS A 83 3.19 19.97 26.84
CA LYS A 83 2.11 19.08 26.36
C LYS A 83 2.44 18.52 24.98
N ALA A 84 2.92 19.36 24.06
CA ALA A 84 3.32 18.95 22.72
C ALA A 84 4.46 17.92 22.75
N GLU A 85 5.45 18.11 23.61
CA GLU A 85 6.55 17.15 23.80
C GLU A 85 6.06 15.78 24.30
N ILE A 86 5.05 15.73 25.19
CA ILE A 86 4.44 14.46 25.63
C ILE A 86 3.69 13.79 24.49
N ILE A 87 2.85 14.54 23.76
CA ILE A 87 2.06 14.04 22.62
C ILE A 87 2.99 13.46 21.54
N ALA A 88 4.07 14.18 21.22
CA ALA A 88 5.08 13.76 20.26
C ALA A 88 5.98 12.59 20.73
N ASN A 89 5.82 12.14 21.98
CA ASN A 89 6.71 11.17 22.62
C ASN A 89 8.18 11.62 22.74
N GLU A 90 8.40 12.91 22.87
CA GLU A 90 9.74 13.51 22.93
C GLU A 90 10.13 13.97 24.33
N ALA A 91 9.16 14.11 25.24
CA ALA A 91 9.41 14.52 26.62
C ALA A 91 10.34 13.51 27.34
N ALA A 92 11.36 14.02 28.04
CA ALA A 92 12.40 13.19 28.64
C ALA A 92 11.89 12.18 29.70
N ALA A 93 10.71 12.42 30.27
CA ALA A 93 10.09 11.54 31.28
C ALA A 93 9.26 10.39 30.67
N VAL A 94 9.02 10.39 29.35
CA VAL A 94 8.20 9.37 28.65
C VAL A 94 8.98 8.62 27.56
N ARG A 95 10.29 8.87 27.43
CA ARG A 95 11.21 8.09 26.59
C ARG A 95 11.67 6.82 27.28
#